data_AF-A0A8S0SZJ3-F1
#
_entry.id   AF-A0A8S0SZJ3-F1
#
_cell.length_a   1.000
_cell.length_b   1.000
_cell.length_c   1.000
_cell.angle_alpha   90.00
_cell.angle_beta   90.00
_cell.angle_gamma   90.00
#
_symmetry.space_group_name_H-M   'P 1'
#
loop_
_entity.id
_entity.type
_entity.pdbx_description
1 polymer ?
#
loop_
_entity_poly.entity_id
_entity_poly.type
_entity_poly.pdbx_seq_one_letter_code
_entity_poly.pdbx_strand_id
1 'polypeptide(L)' 'MPAHIKSSMFGCSLTIPITNGKLNMGTWQGIWLCEHRDAATPRKVVITLNGI' A
#
# COMPACT_ATOMS: atom_id res chain seq x y z
N MET A 1 17.75 -9.93 4.75
CA MET A 1 18.19 -8.75 3.96
C MET A 1 17.40 -8.54 2.65
N PRO A 2 17.01 -9.55 1.85
CA PRO A 2 16.29 -9.34 0.58
C PRO A 2 14.97 -8.56 0.71
N ALA A 3 14.24 -8.76 1.82
CA ALA A 3 12.97 -8.09 2.07
C ALA A 3 13.07 -6.56 2.13
N HIS A 4 14.18 -6.00 2.65
CA HIS A 4 14.37 -4.55 2.71
C HIS A 4 14.56 -3.95 1.32
N ILE A 5 15.38 -4.60 0.48
CA ILE A 5 15.62 -4.15 -0.90
C ILE A 5 14.31 -4.19 -1.69
N LYS A 6 13.55 -5.29 -1.61
CA LYS A 6 12.24 -5.41 -2.28
C LYS A 6 11.27 -4.31 -1.82
N SER A 7 11.20 -4.06 -0.51
CA SER A 7 10.33 -3.01 0.04
C SER A 7 10.71 -1.61 -0.44
N SER A 8 12.00 -1.30 -0.58
CA SER A 8 12.45 -0.01 -1.11
C SER A 8 12.19 0.13 -2.61
N MET A 9 12.23 -0.97 -3.37
CA MET A 9 11.97 -0.97 -4.80
C MET A 9 10.47 -0.84 -5.14
N PHE A 10 9.60 -1.58 -4.45
CA PHE A 10 8.14 -1.51 -4.68
C PHE A 10 7.49 -0.30 -4.01
N GLY A 11 8.15 0.29 -3.03
CA GLY A 11 7.59 1.34 -2.19
C GLY A 11 6.80 0.76 -1.01
N CYS A 12 6.69 1.55 0.06
CA CYS A 12 5.99 1.18 1.30
C CYS A 12 4.75 2.04 1.59
N SER A 13 4.38 2.91 0.66
CA SER A 13 3.22 3.81 0.76
C SER A 13 2.60 4.06 -0.60
N LEU A 14 1.29 4.30 -0.62
CA LEU A 14 0.53 4.63 -1.82
C LEU A 14 -0.30 5.89 -1.55
N THR A 15 -0.39 6.75 -2.56
CA THR A 15 -1.33 7.88 -2.57
C THR A 15 -2.44 7.54 -3.55
N ILE A 16 -3.68 7.48 -3.07
CA ILE A 16 -4.85 7.10 -3.88
C ILE A 16 -5.83 8.28 -3.87
N PRO A 17 -6.19 8.83 -5.05
CA PRO A 17 -7.16 9.91 -5.13
C PRO A 17 -8.55 9.42 -4.70
N ILE A 18 -9.32 10.33 -4.08
CA ILE A 18 -10.71 10.10 -3.70
C ILE A 18 -11.57 11.07 -4.49
N THR A 19 -12.65 10.56 -5.09
CA THR A 19 -13.61 11.37 -5.85
C THR A 19 -15.02 10.94 -5.45
N ASN A 20 -15.87 11.89 -5.06
CA ASN A 20 -17.25 11.63 -4.60
C ASN A 20 -17.31 10.56 -3.49
N GLY A 21 -16.39 10.62 -2.52
CA GLY A 21 -16.33 9.69 -1.38
C GLY A 21 -15.88 8.27 -1.71
N LYS A 22 -15.39 8.00 -2.93
CA LYS A 22 -14.89 6.68 -3.34
C LYS A 22 -13.43 6.76 -3.77
N LEU A 23 -12.67 5.68 -3.53
CA LEU A 23 -11.32 5.52 -4.08
C LEU A 23 -11.41 5.56 -5.61
N ASN A 24 -10.69 6.48 -6.23
CA ASN A 24 -10.66 6.66 -7.66
C ASN A 24 -9.59 5.74 -8.25
N MET A 25 -9.98 4.49 -8.48
CA MET A 25 -9.14 3.44 -9.04
C MET A 25 -9.68 2.98 -10.39
N GLY A 26 -8.77 2.55 -11.27
CA GLY A 26 -9.13 1.87 -12.53
C GLY A 26 -9.67 0.46 -12.28
N THR A 27 -10.38 -0.09 -13.27
CA THR A 27 -11.06 -1.40 -13.21
C THR A 27 -10.17 -2.55 -12.73
N TRP A 28 -8.87 -2.49 -13.01
CA TRP A 28 -7.90 -3.55 -12.70
C TRP A 28 -6.89 -3.16 -11.62
N GLN A 29 -7.04 -1.99 -11.00
CA GLN A 29 -6.16 -1.58 -9.91
C GLN A 29 -6.60 -2.25 -8.61
N GLY A 30 -5.61 -2.71 -7.84
CA GLY A 30 -5.81 -3.30 -6.52
C GLY A 30 -4.75 -2.78 -5.55
N ILE A 31 -5.10 -2.74 -4.27
CA ILE A 31 -4.18 -2.37 -3.18
C ILE A 31 -3.62 -3.67 -2.60
N TRP A 32 -2.30 -3.82 -2.60
CA TRP A 32 -1.63 -5.03 -2.17
C TRP A 32 -0.69 -4.75 -1.00
N LEU A 33 -0.76 -5.59 0.03
CA LEU A 33 0.25 -5.65 1.09
C LEU A 33 1.24 -6.78 0.75
N CYS A 34 2.41 -6.42 0.25
CA CYS A 34 3.45 -7.37 -0.12
C CYS A 34 4.36 -7.67 1.10
N GLU A 35 4.08 -8.76 1.82
CA GLU A 35 5.04 -9.28 2.81
C GLU A 35 6.16 -10.03 2.11
N HIS A 36 7.40 -9.67 2.41
CA HIS A 36 8.59 -10.21 1.75
C HIS A 36 9.44 -11.10 2.66
N ARG A 37 9.04 -11.29 3.92
CA ARG A 37 9.69 -12.20 4.87
C ARG A 37 9.00 -13.55 4.86
N ASP A 38 9.78 -14.63 4.86
CA ASP A 38 9.26 -16.00 4.92
C ASP A 38 8.61 -16.29 6.28
N ALA A 39 9.21 -15.81 7.37
CA ALA A 39 8.65 -15.85 8.71
C ALA A 39 8.08 -14.47 9.07
N ALA A 40 6.82 -14.24 8.69
CA ALA A 40 6.14 -12.98 8.90
C ALA A 40 5.56 -12.85 10.31
N THR A 41 5.54 -11.61 10.78
CA THR A 41 4.80 -11.17 11.97
C THR A 41 3.63 -10.29 11.53
N PRO A 42 2.62 -10.06 12.38
CA PRO A 42 1.50 -9.17 12.06
C PRO A 42 1.95 -7.80 11.54
N ARG A 43 1.18 -7.26 10.60
CA ARG A 43 1.44 -5.96 9.97
C ARG A 43 0.37 -4.96 10.35
N LYS A 44 0.79 -3.70 10.42
CA LYS A 44 -0.09 -2.55 10.61
C LYS A 44 0.02 -1.66 9.39
N VAL A 45 -1.12 -1.39 8.76
CA VAL A 45 -1.25 -0.41 7.68
C VAL A 45 -1.90 0.83 8.25
N VAL A 46 -1.33 2.00 7.97
CA VAL A 46 -1.89 3.28 8.41
C VAL A 46 -2.50 3.96 7.20
N ILE A 47 -3.72 4.48 7.37
CA ILE A 47 -4.44 5.25 6.36
C ILE A 47 -4.58 6.67 6.88
N THR A 48 -4.12 7.62 6.07
CA THR A 48 -4.33 9.05 6.33
C THR A 48 -5.21 9.59 5.23
N LEU A 49 -6.36 10.16 5.61
CA LEU A 49 -7.24 10.88 4.69
C LEU A 49 -6.93 12.37 4.80
N ASN A 50 -6.66 13.00 3.66
CA ASN A 50 -6.36 14.42 3.56
C ASN A 50 -7.09 14.98 2.33
N GLY A 51 -7.78 16.09 2.51
CA GLY A 51 -8.61 16.75 1.50
C GLY A 51 -9.57 17.75 2.16
N ILE A 52 -10.31 18.49 1.34
CA ILE A 52 -11.38 19.42 1.74
C ILE A 52 -12.72 18.81 1.37
#